data_AF-A0A6L3ZKE6-F1
#
_entry.id   AF-A0A6L3ZKE6-F1
#
_cell.length_a   1.000
_cell.length_b   1.000
_cell.length_c   1.000
_cell.angle_alpha   90.00
_cell.angle_beta   90.00
_cell.angle_gamma   90.00
#
_symmetry.space_group_name_H-M   'P 1'
#
loop_
_entity.id
_entity.type
_entity.pdbx_description
1 polymer ?
#
loop_
_entity_poly.entity_id
_entity_poly.type
_entity_poly.pdbx_seq_one_letter_code
_entity_poly.pdbx_strand_id
1 'polypeptide(L)' 'MSEANPHPERDTWEFYKDEADLWRWRRTAVNGRIVGASSQGYHNRQDCVDNAERNGWE' A
#
# COMPACT_ATOMS: atom_id res chain seq x y z
N MET A 1 18.79 -3.04 -0.92
CA MET A 1 18.40 -4.32 -0.32
C MET A 1 17.06 -4.09 0.33
N SER A 2 15.97 -4.42 -0.36
CA SER A 2 14.62 -4.22 0.16
C SER A 2 14.37 -5.32 1.19
N GLU A 3 14.13 -4.94 2.44
CA GLU A 3 13.81 -5.90 3.50
C GLU A 3 12.61 -6.73 3.03
N ALA A 4 12.83 -8.05 2.91
CA ALA A 4 11.76 -8.98 2.57
C ALA A 4 10.68 -8.88 3.64
N ASN A 5 9.41 -8.95 3.21
CA ASN A 5 8.24 -8.86 4.06
C ASN A 5 8.48 -9.59 5.40
N PRO A 6 8.55 -8.88 6.55
CA PRO A 6 8.89 -9.48 7.84
C PRO A 6 7.84 -10.50 8.32
N HIS A 7 6.69 -10.56 7.64
CA HIS A 7 5.63 -11.54 7.87
C HIS A 7 5.22 -12.21 6.55
N PRO A 8 6.00 -13.19 6.03
CA PRO A 8 5.72 -13.84 4.75
C PRO A 8 4.39 -14.62 4.72
N GLU A 9 3.72 -14.76 5.86
CA GLU A 9 2.38 -15.36 6.00
C GLU A 9 1.23 -14.35 5.83
N ARG A 10 1.54 -13.05 5.74
CA ARG A 10 0.55 -11.97 5.58
C ARG A 10 0.89 -11.08 4.39
N ASP A 11 -0.14 -10.44 3.86
CA ASP A 11 0.01 -9.48 2.78
C ASP A 11 0.78 -8.25 3.28
N THR A 12 1.68 -7.74 2.45
CA THR A 12 2.40 -6.49 2.70
C THR A 12 1.56 -5.31 2.26
N TRP A 13 1.50 -4.28 3.09
CA TRP A 13 0.96 -2.98 2.71
C TRP A 13 2.08 -1.94 2.67
N GLU A 14 2.25 -1.30 1.51
CA GLU A 14 3.24 -0.27 1.28
C GLU A 14 2.54 1.06 1.06
N PHE A 15 2.97 2.10 1.79
CA PHE A 15 2.55 3.49 1.56
C PHE A 15 3.73 4.28 1.03
N TYR A 16 3.57 4.90 -0.13
CA TYR A 16 4.66 5.58 -0.83
C TYR A 16 4.13 6.80 -1.58
N LYS A 17 5.05 7.66 -2.02
CA LYS A 17 4.73 8.75 -2.95
C LYS A 17 5.10 8.36 -4.38
N ASP A 18 4.23 8.68 -5.33
CA ASP A 18 4.50 8.50 -6.75
C ASP A 18 5.34 9.66 -7.33
N GLU A 19 5.59 9.62 -8.64
CA GLU A 19 6.36 10.66 -9.35
C GLU A 19 5.72 12.06 -9.31
N ALA A 20 4.43 12.14 -9.00
CA ALA A 20 3.69 13.39 -8.83
C ALA A 20 3.67 13.88 -7.36
N ASP A 21 4.49 13.27 -6.49
CA ASP A 21 4.53 13.54 -5.04
C ASP A 21 3.20 13.25 -4.32
N LEU A 22 2.35 12.40 -4.91
CA LEU A 22 1.07 11.99 -4.33
C LEU A 22 1.20 10.66 -3.59
N TRP A 23 0.58 10.59 -2.42
CA TRP A 23 0.50 9.38 -1.61
C TRP A 23 -0.35 8.31 -2.30
N ARG A 24 0.17 7.08 -2.26
CA ARG A 24 -0.46 5.86 -2.74
C ARG A 24 -0.23 4.72 -1.78
N TRP A 25 -1.08 3.71 -1.87
CA TRP A 25 -0.90 2.44 -1.18
C TRP A 25 -0.93 1.28 -2.17
N ARG A 26 -0.22 0.21 -1.80
CA ARG A 26 -0.23 -1.06 -2.53
C ARG A 26 -0.25 -2.22 -1.55
N ARG A 27 -1.12 -3.19 -1.82
CA ARG A 27 -1.22 -4.46 -1.11
C ARG A 27 -0.64 -5.57 -1.97
N THR A 28 0.41 -6.19 -1.48
CA THR A 28 1.11 -7.30 -2.13
C THR A 28 0.84 -8.58 -1.35
N ALA A 29 0.21 -9.55 -1.99
CA ALA A 29 -0.04 -10.84 -1.38
C ALA A 29 1.27 -11.58 -1.11
N VAL A 30 1.22 -12.57 -0.20
CA VAL A 30 2.36 -13.42 0.15
C VAL A 30 3.04 -14.09 -1.06
N ASN A 31 2.30 -14.32 -2.14
CA ASN A 31 2.81 -14.88 -3.40
C ASN A 31 3.46 -13.84 -4.33
N GLY A 32 3.65 -12.60 -3.86
CA GLY A 32 4.25 -11.49 -4.59
C GLY A 32 3.30 -10.77 -5.55
N ARG A 33 2.03 -11.20 -5.68
CA ARG A 33 1.07 -10.53 -6.57
C ARG A 33 0.47 -9.31 -5.90
N ILE A 34 0.32 -8.24 -6.66
CA ILE A 34 -0.45 -7.07 -6.23
C ILE A 34 -1.93 -7.43 -6.26
N VAL A 35 -2.58 -7.39 -5.10
CA VAL A 35 -4.00 -7.74 -4.93
C VAL A 35 -4.87 -6.54 -4.56
N GLY A 36 -4.24 -5.39 -4.31
CA GLY A 36 -4.93 -4.11 -4.12
C GLY A 36 -3.97 -2.94 -4.33
N ALA A 37 -4.49 -1.81 -4.80
CA ALA A 37 -3.75 -0.56 -4.88
C ALA A 37 -4.72 0.62 -4.82
N SER A 38 -4.21 1.78 -4.42
CA SER A 38 -4.94 3.04 -4.50
C SER A 38 -5.39 3.34 -5.93
N SER A 39 -6.66 3.67 -6.15
CA SER A 39 -7.21 4.03 -7.47
C SER A 39 -6.80 5.44 -7.94
N GLN A 40 -6.30 6.27 -7.02
CA GLN A 40 -5.88 7.66 -7.25
C GLN A 40 -4.74 8.01 -6.30
N GLY A 41 -4.04 9.12 -6.58
CA GLY A 41 -3.04 9.68 -5.66
C GLY A 41 -3.67 10.70 -4.71
N TYR A 42 -3.15 10.78 -3.49
CA TYR A 42 -3.65 11.68 -2.44
C TYR A 42 -2.59 12.71 -2.05
N HIS A 43 -2.98 13.96 -1.83
CA HIS A 43 -2.04 15.00 -1.39
C HIS A 43 -1.57 14.81 0.05
N ASN A 44 -2.42 14.23 0.91
CA ASN A 44 -2.09 13.96 2.29
C ASN A 44 -1.99 12.44 2.52
N ARG A 45 -1.20 12.05 3.53
CA ARG A 45 -1.02 10.62 3.86
C ARG A 45 -2.27 10.02 4.51
N GLN A 46 -3.03 10.83 5.25
CA GLN A 46 -4.19 10.35 6.01
C GLN A 46 -5.32 9.89 5.09
N ASP A 47 -5.68 10.65 4.05
CA ASP A 47 -6.69 10.26 3.08
C ASP A 47 -6.30 8.98 2.33
N CYS A 48 -5.00 8.79 2.07
CA CYS A 48 -4.47 7.56 1.49
C CYS A 48 -4.66 6.37 2.44
N VAL A 49 -4.39 6.58 3.74
CA VAL A 49 -4.62 5.60 4.80
C VAL A 49 -6.11 5.28 4.94
N ASP A 50 -6.98 6.28 5.05
CA ASP A 50 -8.44 6.10 5.15
C ASP A 50 -8.99 5.31 3.96
N ASN A 51 -8.42 5.52 2.77
CA ASN A 51 -8.76 4.72 1.61
C ASN A 51 -8.27 3.28 1.72
N ALA A 52 -7.06 3.04 2.24
CA ALA A 52 -6.54 1.71 2.49
C ALA A 52 -7.39 0.94 3.51
N GLU A 53 -7.83 1.59 4.60
CA GLU A 53 -8.72 1.00 5.62
C GLU A 53 -10.04 0.54 5.02
N ARG A 54 -10.65 1.37 4.16
CA ARG A 54 -11.87 0.98 3.40
C ARG A 54 -11.64 -0.22 2.47
N ASN A 55 -10.39 -0.52 2.13
CA ASN A 55 -9.98 -1.66 1.31
C ASN A 55 -9.38 -2.81 2.15
N GLY A 56 -9.50 -2.75 3.48
CA GLY A 56 -9.11 -3.83 4.40
C GLY A 56 -7.68 -3.74 4.95
N TRP A 57 -7.11 -2.53 5.01
CA TRP A 57 -5.92 -2.27 5.82
C TRP A 57 -6.29 -2.10 7.30
N GLU A 58 -5.48 -2.63 8.22
CA GLU A 58 -5.65 -2.60 9.68
C GLU A 58 -4.32 -2.35 10.40
#